data_AF-A0A0C3GT40-F1
#
_entry.id   AF-A0A0C3GT40-F1
#
_cell.length_a   1.000
_cell.length_b   1.000
_cell.length_c   1.000
_cell.angle_alpha   90.00
_cell.angle_beta   90.00
_cell.angle_gamma   90.00
#
_symmetry.space_group_name_H-M   'P 1'
#
loop_
_entity.id
_entity.type
_entity.pdbx_description
1 polymer ?
#
loop_
_entity_poly.entity_id
_entity_poly.type
_entity_poly.pdbx_seq_one_letter_code
_entity_poly.pdbx_strand_id
1 'polypeptide(L)'
;MAQTVTNYSSFPLFPSLPSELRNQIWRDALPDMDRPALYVYRKGCWCPKQLKIPYPYGGSDLFLVFNHDLLAPIIITVPLVFVTREARDIALGWVREQGIEMRFREETQGHIFVRPFNPKQDALYVPLHKWDDFCSEPTLRMFEPDLLEQAIGNWAEVTRIALPEDTVIKDCGSLVEIIGFFPCLEVLLIMVNSPSDLQVEDGESMVQRWCEFESVWGRG
;
A
#
# COMPACT_ATOMS: atom_id res chain seq x y z
N MET A 1 57.71 -5.67 3.98
CA MET A 1 56.48 -5.57 4.78
C MET A 1 55.31 -5.84 3.85
N ALA A 2 54.76 -7.05 3.86
CA ALA A 2 53.65 -7.42 2.99
C ALA A 2 52.34 -7.18 3.75
N GLN A 3 51.47 -6.34 3.17
CA GLN A 3 50.14 -6.06 3.68
C GLN A 3 49.23 -7.24 3.34
N THR A 4 48.70 -7.90 4.37
CA THR A 4 47.63 -8.89 4.26
C THR A 4 46.33 -8.15 3.91
N VAL A 5 45.92 -8.24 2.65
CA VAL A 5 44.58 -7.84 2.21
C VAL A 5 43.62 -8.97 2.58
N THR A 6 42.85 -8.79 3.66
CA THR A 6 41.73 -9.68 3.98
C THR A 6 40.60 -9.47 2.98
N ASN A 7 40.56 -10.31 1.96
CA ASN A 7 39.37 -10.50 1.13
C ASN A 7 38.28 -11.13 2.02
N TYR A 8 37.23 -10.38 2.35
CA TYR A 8 36.01 -10.93 2.94
C TYR A 8 35.24 -11.71 1.87
N SER A 9 35.73 -12.89 1.50
CA SER A 9 35.14 -13.73 0.46
C SER A 9 34.33 -14.87 1.07
N SER A 10 33.00 -14.77 0.94
CA SER A 10 32.00 -15.83 1.12
C SER A 10 31.89 -16.46 2.52
N PHE A 11 30.67 -16.73 2.98
CA PHE A 11 30.40 -17.50 4.20
C PHE A 11 30.58 -18.99 3.86
N PRO A 12 31.79 -19.56 4.01
CA PRO A 12 32.15 -20.81 3.32
C PRO A 12 31.46 -22.03 3.96
N LEU A 13 30.89 -21.86 5.16
CA LEU A 13 30.22 -22.90 5.92
C LEU A 13 28.73 -23.02 5.55
N PHE A 14 28.12 -22.02 4.89
CA PHE A 14 26.70 -22.07 4.59
C PHE A 14 26.32 -23.31 3.76
N PRO A 15 27.05 -23.66 2.67
CA PRO A 15 26.73 -24.85 1.88
C PRO A 15 26.95 -26.18 2.64
N SER A 16 27.71 -26.17 3.74
CA SER A 16 27.98 -27.36 4.55
C SER A 16 26.85 -27.70 5.53
N LEU A 17 25.88 -26.79 5.69
CA LEU A 17 24.71 -27.03 6.51
C LEU A 17 23.75 -28.03 5.83
N PRO A 18 23.09 -28.90 6.62
CA PRO A 18 21.94 -29.68 6.15
C PRO A 18 20.92 -28.81 5.42
N SER A 19 20.26 -29.37 4.41
CA SER A 19 19.26 -28.69 3.58
C SER A 19 18.14 -28.04 4.41
N GLU A 20 17.74 -28.68 5.49
CA GLU A 20 16.69 -28.24 6.39
C GLU A 20 17.07 -26.93 7.07
N LEU A 21 18.32 -26.82 7.54
CA LEU A 21 18.83 -25.60 8.17
C LEU A 21 19.02 -24.48 7.15
N ARG A 22 19.52 -24.80 5.95
CA ARG A 22 19.63 -23.80 4.87
C ARG A 22 18.27 -23.24 4.48
N ASN A 23 17.28 -24.11 4.30
CA ASN A 23 15.92 -23.72 3.98
C ASN A 23 15.31 -22.85 5.09
N GLN A 24 15.54 -23.20 6.36
CA GLN A 24 15.08 -22.39 7.49
C GLN A 24 15.74 -21.01 7.49
N ILE A 25 17.06 -20.93 7.31
CA ILE A 25 17.76 -19.63 7.25
C ILE A 25 17.23 -18.77 6.09
N TRP A 26 16.97 -19.37 4.93
CA TRP A 26 16.38 -18.63 3.81
C TRP A 26 14.96 -18.15 4.10
N ARG A 27 14.15 -18.93 4.82
CA ARG A 27 12.82 -18.48 5.25
C ARG A 27 12.90 -17.33 6.26
N ASP A 28 13.78 -17.46 7.25
CA ASP A 28 13.95 -16.45 8.31
C ASP A 28 14.58 -15.15 7.80
N ALA A 29 15.26 -15.20 6.65
CA ALA A 29 15.83 -14.03 5.98
C ALA A 29 14.85 -13.28 5.06
N LEU A 30 13.61 -13.78 4.89
CA LEU A 30 12.58 -13.08 4.12
C LEU A 30 12.00 -11.91 4.92
N PRO A 31 11.49 -10.86 4.24
CA PRO A 31 10.81 -9.76 4.90
C PRO A 31 9.61 -10.22 5.73
N ASP A 32 9.32 -9.54 6.84
CA ASP A 32 8.10 -9.73 7.62
C ASP A 32 6.97 -8.86 7.05
N MET A 33 5.93 -9.47 6.48
CA MET A 33 4.84 -8.76 5.78
C MET A 33 3.59 -8.59 6.64
N ASP A 34 3.59 -9.05 7.89
CA ASP A 34 2.42 -9.02 8.77
C ASP A 34 2.07 -7.60 9.23
N ARG A 35 2.94 -6.63 8.95
CA ARG A 35 2.80 -5.24 9.38
C ARG A 35 1.96 -4.43 8.38
N PRO A 36 1.00 -3.63 8.89
CA PRO A 36 0.26 -2.66 8.08
C PRO A 36 1.17 -1.71 7.31
N ALA A 37 0.86 -1.49 6.04
CA ALA A 37 1.54 -0.50 5.21
C ALA A 37 0.71 0.77 5.04
N LEU A 38 1.38 1.90 4.86
CA LEU A 38 0.76 3.16 4.43
C LEU A 38 0.82 3.27 2.91
N TYR A 39 -0.31 3.61 2.28
CA TYR A 39 -0.37 3.97 0.86
C TYR A 39 -0.76 5.43 0.73
N VAL A 40 0.02 6.21 -0.01
CA VAL A 40 -0.26 7.64 -0.18
C VAL A 40 -1.41 7.83 -1.16
N TYR A 41 -2.37 8.66 -0.77
CA TYR A 41 -3.48 9.06 -1.62
C TYR A 41 -2.98 9.70 -2.93
N ARG A 42 -3.65 9.30 -3.99
CA ARG A 42 -3.47 9.81 -5.34
C ARG A 42 -4.84 9.99 -5.96
N LYS A 43 -5.02 11.13 -6.64
CA LYS A 43 -6.21 11.41 -7.44
C LYS A 43 -6.31 10.45 -8.64
N GLY A 44 -7.53 10.21 -9.10
CA GLY A 44 -7.87 9.28 -10.18
C GLY A 44 -8.19 7.87 -9.70
N CYS A 45 -8.32 7.64 -8.40
CA CYS A 45 -8.64 6.30 -7.86
C CYS A 45 -10.15 5.99 -7.88
N TRP A 46 -11.02 6.99 -8.04
CA TRP A 46 -12.47 6.77 -8.10
C TRP A 46 -12.92 6.39 -9.50
N CYS A 47 -13.57 5.23 -9.62
CA CYS A 47 -14.06 4.69 -10.87
C CYS A 47 -15.52 4.24 -10.75
N PRO A 48 -16.38 4.52 -11.75
CA PRO A 48 -17.72 3.97 -11.77
C PRO A 48 -17.66 2.47 -12.04
N LYS A 49 -18.40 1.69 -11.27
CA LYS A 49 -18.48 0.23 -11.40
C LYS A 49 -19.89 -0.25 -11.14
N GLN A 50 -20.37 -1.15 -11.99
CA GLN A 50 -21.62 -1.84 -11.73
C GLN A 50 -21.39 -2.89 -10.64
N LEU A 51 -22.08 -2.74 -9.50
CA LEU A 51 -22.02 -3.68 -8.40
C LEU A 51 -23.40 -4.27 -8.17
N LYS A 52 -23.46 -5.60 -8.07
CA LYS A 52 -24.67 -6.31 -7.66
C LYS A 52 -24.69 -6.40 -6.14
N ILE A 53 -25.05 -5.31 -5.47
CA ILE A 53 -25.19 -5.30 -4.01
C ILE A 53 -26.60 -5.78 -3.63
N PRO A 54 -26.75 -6.79 -2.74
CA PRO A 54 -28.06 -7.23 -2.28
C PRO A 54 -28.83 -6.12 -1.54
N TYR A 55 -30.16 -6.09 -1.69
CA TYR A 55 -31.05 -5.27 -0.86
C TYR A 55 -30.82 -5.54 0.66
N PRO A 56 -30.92 -4.53 1.54
CA PRO A 56 -31.46 -3.18 1.32
C PRO A 56 -30.44 -2.14 0.85
N TYR A 57 -29.19 -2.53 0.58
CA TYR A 57 -28.10 -1.60 0.22
C TYR A 57 -28.05 -1.26 -1.28
N GLY A 58 -28.80 -1.98 -2.12
CA GLY A 58 -28.87 -1.79 -3.57
C GLY A 58 -30.04 -0.92 -4.01
N GLY A 59 -29.87 0.41 -3.99
CA GLY A 59 -30.77 1.37 -4.65
C GLY A 59 -30.29 1.78 -6.06
N SER A 60 -29.00 1.60 -6.32
CA SER A 60 -28.32 1.92 -7.58
C SER A 60 -27.57 0.69 -8.07
N ASP A 61 -27.62 0.41 -9.37
CA ASP A 61 -26.78 -0.63 -9.98
C ASP A 61 -25.36 -0.11 -10.29
N LEU A 62 -25.16 1.21 -10.20
CA LEU A 62 -23.90 1.90 -10.43
C LEU A 62 -23.36 2.52 -9.14
N PHE A 63 -22.09 2.23 -8.84
CA PHE A 63 -21.38 2.75 -7.69
C PHE A 63 -20.12 3.47 -8.11
N LEU A 64 -19.81 4.54 -7.40
CA LEU A 64 -18.50 5.16 -7.42
C LEU A 64 -17.59 4.38 -6.46
N VAL A 65 -16.60 3.68 -7.03
CA VAL A 65 -15.72 2.78 -6.29
C VAL A 65 -14.33 3.37 -6.16
N PHE A 66 -13.78 3.37 -4.94
CA PHE A 66 -12.37 3.65 -4.74
C PHE A 66 -11.54 2.43 -5.14
N ASN A 67 -10.89 2.50 -6.29
CA ASN A 67 -10.06 1.44 -6.83
C ASN A 67 -8.62 1.54 -6.30
N HIS A 68 -8.33 0.77 -5.24
CA HIS A 68 -7.00 0.72 -4.63
C HIS A 68 -5.91 0.18 -5.56
N ASP A 69 -6.25 -0.50 -6.66
CA ASP A 69 -5.25 -0.99 -7.64
C ASP A 69 -4.60 0.15 -8.45
N LEU A 70 -5.21 1.35 -8.41
CA LEU A 70 -4.69 2.56 -9.03
C LEU A 70 -3.74 3.35 -8.11
N LEU A 71 -3.61 2.93 -6.84
CA LEU A 71 -2.63 3.50 -5.93
C LEU A 71 -1.20 3.24 -6.41
N ALA A 72 -0.28 4.11 -6.00
CA ALA A 72 1.14 3.92 -6.24
C ALA A 72 1.60 2.59 -5.61
N PRO A 73 2.21 1.68 -6.38
CA PRO A 73 2.64 0.39 -5.86
C PRO A 73 3.80 0.57 -4.85
N ILE A 74 3.73 -0.18 -3.74
CA ILE A 74 4.87 -0.32 -2.83
C ILE A 74 5.81 -1.38 -3.39
N ILE A 75 7.06 -1.01 -3.62
CA ILE A 75 8.09 -1.96 -4.06
C ILE A 75 8.74 -2.62 -2.85
N ILE A 76 8.72 -3.94 -2.84
CA ILE A 76 9.43 -4.76 -1.87
C ILE A 76 10.73 -5.22 -2.50
N THR A 77 11.83 -5.09 -1.76
CA THR A 77 13.09 -5.71 -2.18
C THR A 77 13.11 -7.15 -1.68
N VAL A 78 13.26 -8.11 -2.59
CA VAL A 78 13.41 -9.54 -2.25
C VAL A 78 14.77 -10.03 -2.76
N PRO A 79 15.88 -9.71 -2.07
CA PRO A 79 17.22 -10.01 -2.57
C PRO A 79 17.47 -11.50 -2.79
N LEU A 80 16.84 -12.36 -1.98
CA LEU A 80 17.00 -13.81 -1.99
C LEU A 80 16.69 -14.45 -3.36
N VAL A 81 15.88 -13.80 -4.20
CA VAL A 81 15.58 -14.23 -5.58
C VAL A 81 16.83 -14.30 -6.47
N PHE A 82 17.89 -13.57 -6.11
CA PHE A 82 19.09 -13.39 -6.92
C PHE A 82 20.35 -14.01 -6.30
N VAL A 83 20.26 -14.68 -5.14
CA VAL A 83 21.44 -15.20 -4.42
C VAL A 83 21.83 -16.60 -4.90
N THR A 84 20.93 -17.58 -4.78
CA THR A 84 21.14 -18.96 -5.26
C THR A 84 19.82 -19.54 -5.78
N ARG A 85 19.88 -20.69 -6.47
CA ARG A 85 18.67 -21.41 -6.90
C ARG A 85 17.79 -21.83 -5.72
N GLU A 86 18.39 -22.33 -4.63
CA GLU A 86 17.69 -22.72 -3.41
C GLU A 86 16.97 -21.53 -2.75
N ALA A 87 17.68 -20.41 -2.57
CA ALA A 87 17.10 -19.19 -2.02
C ALA A 87 15.99 -18.63 -2.93
N ARG A 88 16.18 -18.71 -4.26
CA ARG A 88 15.19 -18.26 -5.24
C ARG A 88 13.91 -19.07 -5.18
N ASP A 89 13.99 -20.39 -5.09
CA ASP A 89 12.80 -21.25 -5.04
C ASP A 89 11.97 -20.98 -3.78
N ILE A 90 12.64 -20.76 -2.63
CA ILE A 90 12.00 -20.39 -1.36
C ILE A 90 11.38 -18.99 -1.45
N ALA A 91 12.14 -18.00 -1.92
CA ALA A 91 11.68 -16.62 -2.01
C ALA A 91 10.48 -16.47 -2.97
N LEU A 92 10.50 -17.13 -4.13
CA LEU A 92 9.38 -17.12 -5.05
C LEU A 92 8.16 -17.88 -4.51
N GLY A 93 8.38 -18.91 -3.69
CA GLY A 93 7.32 -19.57 -2.92
C GLY A 93 6.62 -18.59 -1.99
N TRP A 94 7.40 -17.92 -1.15
CA TRP A 94 6.91 -16.91 -0.23
C TRP A 94 6.24 -15.72 -0.93
N VAL A 95 6.78 -15.21 -2.05
CA VAL A 95 6.15 -14.13 -2.85
C VAL A 95 4.71 -14.48 -3.23
N ARG A 96 4.48 -15.74 -3.64
CA ARG A 96 3.14 -16.21 -3.99
C ARG A 96 2.23 -16.35 -2.76
N GLU A 97 2.77 -16.86 -1.65
CA GLU A 97 2.03 -17.01 -0.39
C GLU A 97 1.56 -15.67 0.17
N GLN A 98 2.36 -14.62 0.00
CA GLN A 98 2.06 -13.25 0.47
C GLN A 98 1.21 -12.45 -0.52
N GLY A 99 0.83 -13.01 -1.68
CA GLY A 99 0.09 -12.28 -2.72
C GLY A 99 0.89 -11.13 -3.35
N ILE A 100 2.21 -11.17 -3.29
CA ILE A 100 3.09 -10.16 -3.88
C ILE A 100 3.13 -10.38 -5.40
N GLU A 101 2.94 -9.30 -6.15
CA GLU A 101 2.96 -9.34 -7.60
C GLU A 101 4.37 -9.12 -8.15
N MET A 102 4.77 -9.95 -9.11
CA MET A 102 6.00 -9.76 -9.86
C MET A 102 5.67 -9.01 -11.17
N ARG A 103 6.09 -7.76 -11.27
CA ARG A 103 5.87 -6.91 -12.46
C ARG A 103 7.18 -6.69 -13.21
N PHE A 104 7.13 -6.67 -14.54
CA PHE A 104 8.28 -6.28 -15.35
C PHE A 104 8.28 -4.76 -15.52
N ARG A 105 9.40 -4.11 -15.21
CA ARG A 105 9.60 -2.69 -15.41
C ARG A 105 10.49 -2.48 -16.64
N GLU A 106 9.93 -1.86 -17.67
CA GLU A 106 10.63 -1.59 -18.93
C GLU A 106 11.82 -0.65 -18.74
N GLU A 107 11.68 0.42 -17.93
CA GLU A 107 12.73 1.42 -17.68
C GLU A 107 14.04 0.79 -17.16
N THR A 108 13.93 -0.19 -16.26
CA THR A 108 15.08 -0.85 -15.63
C THR A 108 15.39 -2.21 -16.24
N GLN A 109 14.63 -2.65 -17.25
CA GLN A 109 14.70 -3.99 -17.84
C GLN A 109 14.76 -5.10 -16.77
N GLY A 110 13.92 -4.97 -15.74
CA GLY A 110 14.02 -5.80 -14.54
C GLY A 110 12.67 -6.12 -13.93
N HIS A 111 12.63 -7.19 -13.14
CA HIS A 111 11.44 -7.52 -12.36
C HIS A 111 11.45 -6.82 -11.02
N ILE A 112 10.31 -6.22 -10.68
CA ILE A 112 10.04 -5.63 -9.37
C ILE A 112 8.97 -6.46 -8.66
N PHE A 113 9.05 -6.49 -7.33
CA PHE A 113 8.04 -7.11 -6.49
C PHE A 113 7.18 -6.02 -5.88
N VAL A 114 5.87 -6.12 -6.06
CA VAL A 114 4.89 -5.12 -5.67
C VAL A 114 3.94 -5.71 -4.64
N ARG A 115 3.77 -4.99 -3.54
CA ARG A 115 2.74 -5.28 -2.54
C ARG A 115 1.43 -4.63 -2.98
N PRO A 116 0.34 -5.39 -3.22
CA PRO A 116 -0.97 -4.79 -3.40
C PRO A 116 -1.48 -4.20 -2.07
N PHE A 117 -2.39 -3.23 -2.18
CA PHE A 117 -3.10 -2.70 -1.03
C PHE A 117 -4.00 -3.78 -0.42
N ASN A 118 -3.95 -3.95 0.90
CA ASN A 118 -4.82 -4.82 1.67
C ASN A 118 -5.84 -3.98 2.46
N PRO A 119 -7.10 -3.90 2.00
CA PRO A 119 -8.17 -3.14 2.64
C PRO A 119 -8.38 -3.37 4.12
N LYS A 120 -8.00 -4.55 4.66
CA LYS A 120 -8.26 -4.93 6.06
C LYS A 120 -7.16 -4.49 7.03
N GLN A 121 -5.94 -4.30 6.53
CA GLN A 121 -4.76 -4.06 7.36
C GLN A 121 -4.11 -2.73 7.08
N ASP A 122 -4.00 -2.36 5.81
CA ASP A 122 -3.30 -1.16 5.37
C ASP A 122 -4.13 0.10 5.58
N ALA A 123 -3.44 1.24 5.58
CA ALA A 123 -4.09 2.54 5.68
C ALA A 123 -3.77 3.43 4.49
N LEU A 124 -4.79 4.17 4.04
CA LEU A 124 -4.65 5.23 3.06
C LEU A 124 -4.18 6.51 3.76
N TYR A 125 -2.94 6.92 3.53
CA TYR A 125 -2.40 8.17 4.03
C TYR A 125 -2.78 9.33 3.12
N VAL A 126 -3.41 10.37 3.66
CA VAL A 126 -3.74 11.59 2.93
C VAL A 126 -2.85 12.73 3.44
N PRO A 127 -1.84 13.17 2.66
CA PRO A 127 -1.03 14.32 3.01
C PRO A 127 -1.87 15.59 3.13
N LEU A 128 -1.46 16.51 4.01
CA LEU A 128 -2.18 17.78 4.23
C LEU A 128 -2.40 18.57 2.94
N HIS A 129 -1.41 18.60 2.04
CA HIS A 129 -1.51 19.33 0.77
C HIS A 129 -2.46 18.68 -0.26
N LYS A 130 -2.83 17.40 -0.07
CA LYS A 130 -3.81 16.69 -0.91
C LYS A 130 -5.19 16.60 -0.26
N TRP A 131 -5.37 17.17 0.93
CA TRP A 131 -6.61 17.07 1.69
C TRP A 131 -7.82 17.60 0.92
N ASP A 132 -7.68 18.79 0.34
CA ASP A 132 -8.78 19.44 -0.39
C ASP A 132 -9.17 18.62 -1.64
N ASP A 133 -8.18 18.06 -2.34
CA ASP A 133 -8.42 17.12 -3.45
C ASP A 133 -9.10 15.84 -2.99
N PHE A 134 -8.64 15.26 -1.88
CA PHE A 134 -9.22 14.03 -1.32
C PHE A 134 -10.70 14.19 -0.93
N CYS A 135 -11.06 15.32 -0.31
CA CYS A 135 -12.44 15.60 0.09
C CYS A 135 -13.35 15.86 -1.12
N SER A 136 -12.85 16.58 -2.12
CA SER A 136 -13.66 17.03 -3.26
C SER A 136 -13.75 16.02 -4.41
N GLU A 137 -12.74 15.16 -4.59
CA GLU A 137 -12.66 14.23 -5.73
C GLU A 137 -13.90 13.35 -5.93
N PRO A 138 -14.45 12.67 -4.89
CA PRO A 138 -15.60 11.80 -5.09
C PRO A 138 -16.80 12.58 -5.64
N THR A 139 -17.04 13.78 -5.08
CA THR A 139 -18.11 14.69 -5.51
C THR A 139 -17.87 15.18 -6.93
N LEU A 140 -16.66 15.66 -7.24
CA LEU A 140 -16.32 16.14 -8.57
C LEU A 140 -16.48 15.05 -9.63
N ARG A 141 -16.11 13.81 -9.31
CA ARG A 141 -16.22 12.67 -10.22
C ARG A 141 -17.68 12.35 -10.59
N MET A 142 -18.64 12.56 -9.67
CA MET A 142 -20.08 12.41 -9.93
C MET A 142 -20.64 13.45 -10.91
N PHE A 143 -20.00 14.62 -11.01
CA PHE A 143 -20.41 15.69 -11.93
C PHE A 143 -19.77 15.57 -13.32
N GLU A 144 -18.98 14.53 -13.58
CA GLU A 144 -18.43 14.29 -14.91
C GLU A 144 -19.52 13.85 -15.91
N PRO A 145 -19.37 14.17 -17.22
CA PRO A 145 -20.43 13.95 -18.21
C PRO A 145 -20.91 12.51 -18.34
N ASP A 146 -20.07 11.53 -18.01
CA ASP A 146 -20.40 10.10 -18.07
C ASP A 146 -21.26 9.62 -16.88
N LEU A 147 -21.33 10.40 -15.80
CA LEU A 147 -22.05 10.09 -14.55
C LEU A 147 -23.16 11.08 -14.21
N LEU A 148 -23.25 12.19 -14.93
CA LEU A 148 -24.26 13.21 -14.74
C LEU A 148 -25.68 12.62 -14.77
N GLU A 149 -26.53 13.05 -13.83
CA GLU A 149 -27.94 12.63 -13.67
C GLU A 149 -28.15 11.15 -13.31
N GLN A 150 -27.10 10.39 -13.02
CA GLN A 150 -27.22 9.01 -12.59
C GLN A 150 -27.36 8.91 -11.07
N ALA A 151 -28.26 8.04 -10.60
CA ALA A 151 -28.31 7.65 -9.20
C ALA A 151 -27.11 6.75 -8.89
N ILE A 152 -26.10 7.29 -8.24
CA ILE A 152 -24.84 6.60 -7.96
C ILE A 152 -24.69 6.40 -6.45
N GLY A 153 -24.41 5.16 -6.03
CA GLY A 153 -23.98 4.87 -4.67
C GLY A 153 -22.47 5.06 -4.50
N ASN A 154 -21.99 5.10 -3.24
CA ASN A 154 -20.56 5.13 -2.94
C ASN A 154 -20.10 3.79 -2.37
N TRP A 155 -18.94 3.31 -2.80
CA TRP A 155 -18.35 2.09 -2.27
C TRP A 155 -16.82 2.15 -2.23
N ALA A 156 -16.25 2.45 -1.08
CA ALA A 156 -14.81 2.44 -0.88
C ALA A 156 -14.41 1.38 0.13
N GLU A 157 -13.70 0.35 -0.32
CA GLU A 157 -13.13 -0.71 0.52
C GLU A 157 -11.80 -0.22 1.14
N VAL A 158 -11.89 0.80 1.97
CA VAL A 158 -10.77 1.34 2.74
C VAL A 158 -11.22 1.40 4.20
N THR A 159 -10.65 0.55 5.04
CA THR A 159 -11.02 0.47 6.46
C THR A 159 -10.23 1.41 7.35
N ARG A 160 -9.09 1.92 6.86
CA ARG A 160 -8.18 2.76 7.65
C ARG A 160 -7.70 3.94 6.82
N ILE A 161 -7.84 5.14 7.37
CA ILE A 161 -7.28 6.37 6.80
C ILE A 161 -6.31 6.97 7.80
N ALA A 162 -5.15 7.40 7.32
CA ALA A 162 -4.13 8.10 8.10
C ALA A 162 -4.03 9.56 7.66
N LEU A 163 -4.03 10.49 8.62
CA LEU A 163 -3.98 11.93 8.38
C LEU A 163 -2.92 12.60 9.28
N PRO A 164 -2.24 13.65 8.82
CA PRO A 164 -1.47 14.52 9.71
C PRO A 164 -2.37 15.17 10.78
N GLU A 165 -1.82 15.41 11.96
CA GLU A 165 -2.52 16.14 13.04
C GLU A 165 -3.04 17.51 12.58
N ASP A 166 -2.23 18.23 11.80
CA ASP A 166 -2.58 19.53 11.23
C ASP A 166 -3.86 19.51 10.39
N THR A 167 -4.18 18.37 9.74
CA THR A 167 -5.41 18.22 8.95
C THR A 167 -6.64 18.28 9.85
N VAL A 168 -6.59 17.60 11.00
CA VAL A 168 -7.70 17.56 11.97
C VAL A 168 -7.91 18.94 12.60
N ILE A 169 -6.82 19.66 12.89
CA ILE A 169 -6.86 21.01 13.45
C ILE A 169 -7.42 22.01 12.43
N LYS A 170 -6.99 21.90 11.17
CA LYS A 170 -7.38 22.84 10.10
C LYS A 170 -8.83 22.66 9.69
N ASP A 171 -9.30 21.43 9.56
CA ASP A 171 -10.59 21.13 8.93
C ASP A 171 -11.24 19.87 9.47
N CYS A 172 -11.74 19.95 10.70
CA CYS A 172 -12.51 18.87 11.31
C CYS A 172 -13.90 18.68 10.66
N GLY A 173 -14.42 19.69 9.94
CA GLY A 173 -15.76 19.64 9.35
C GLY A 173 -15.84 18.63 8.21
N SER A 174 -14.86 18.66 7.29
CA SER A 174 -14.81 17.77 6.13
C SER A 174 -14.62 16.29 6.50
N LEU A 175 -14.14 15.98 7.72
CA LEU A 175 -14.06 14.59 8.21
C LEU A 175 -15.43 13.90 8.24
N VAL A 176 -16.50 14.65 8.55
CA VAL A 176 -17.86 14.09 8.59
C VAL A 176 -18.33 13.72 7.20
N GLU A 177 -17.99 14.53 6.19
CA GLU A 177 -18.36 14.29 4.80
C GLU A 177 -17.65 13.06 4.22
N ILE A 178 -16.37 12.86 4.58
CA ILE A 178 -15.58 11.69 4.17
C ILE A 178 -16.21 10.38 4.63
N ILE A 179 -16.79 10.33 5.84
CA ILE A 179 -17.45 9.11 6.34
C ILE A 179 -18.58 8.67 5.39
N GLY A 180 -19.26 9.61 4.73
CA GLY A 180 -20.30 9.30 3.74
C GLY A 180 -19.78 8.66 2.45
N PHE A 181 -18.52 8.90 2.09
CA PHE A 181 -17.88 8.29 0.91
C PHE A 181 -17.16 6.97 1.23
N PHE A 182 -16.79 6.74 2.50
CA PHE A 182 -16.07 5.57 2.96
C PHE A 182 -16.92 4.72 3.93
N PRO A 183 -17.93 3.98 3.43
CA PRO A 183 -18.83 3.21 4.28
C PRO A 183 -18.14 2.08 5.07
N CYS A 184 -16.97 1.65 4.62
CA CYS A 184 -16.16 0.62 5.28
C CYS A 184 -15.11 1.20 6.23
N LEU A 185 -15.04 2.52 6.43
CA LEU A 185 -14.04 3.15 7.30
C LEU A 185 -14.29 2.77 8.76
N GLU A 186 -13.29 2.13 9.37
CA GLU A 186 -13.33 1.67 10.77
C GLU A 186 -12.40 2.48 11.67
N VAL A 187 -11.24 2.92 11.14
CA VAL A 187 -10.19 3.54 11.93
C VAL A 187 -9.65 4.80 11.25
N LEU A 188 -9.60 5.90 12.01
CA LEU A 188 -8.86 7.10 11.64
C LEU A 188 -7.56 7.16 12.46
N LEU A 189 -6.42 7.16 11.77
CA LEU A 189 -5.08 7.24 12.36
C LEU A 189 -4.58 8.67 12.25
N ILE A 190 -4.19 9.26 13.38
CA ILE A 190 -3.58 10.60 13.40
C ILE A 190 -2.07 10.43 13.47
N MET A 191 -1.38 10.88 12.43
CA MET A 191 0.07 10.89 12.36
C MET A 191 0.63 12.17 12.97
N VAL A 192 1.34 12.00 14.08
CA VAL A 192 2.07 13.05 14.77
C VAL A 192 3.48 13.14 14.17
N ASN A 193 3.97 14.35 13.89
CA ASN A 193 5.28 14.60 13.27
C ASN A 193 5.47 13.86 11.93
N SER A 194 4.52 14.01 11.00
CA SER A 194 4.58 13.32 9.70
C SER A 194 5.90 13.59 8.96
N PRO A 195 6.67 12.54 8.56
CA PRO A 195 7.96 12.73 7.90
C PRO A 195 7.78 13.37 6.52
N SER A 196 8.67 14.30 6.18
CA SER A 196 8.68 15.01 4.89
C SER A 196 8.77 14.07 3.69
N ASP A 197 9.31 12.86 3.87
CA ASP A 197 9.47 11.84 2.81
C ASP A 197 8.14 11.25 2.30
N LEU A 198 7.03 11.47 3.03
CA LEU A 198 5.68 11.09 2.59
C LEU A 198 4.98 12.19 1.78
N GLN A 199 5.67 13.31 1.50
CA GLN A 199 5.21 14.38 0.60
C GLN A 199 5.46 13.94 -0.84
N VAL A 200 4.61 13.05 -1.35
CA VAL A 200 4.76 12.40 -2.65
C VAL A 200 4.05 13.23 -3.74
N GLU A 201 4.80 13.95 -4.59
CA GLU A 201 4.31 14.86 -5.66
C GLU A 201 3.80 14.10 -6.90
N ASP A 202 2.56 14.32 -7.36
CA ASP A 202 1.98 13.55 -8.47
C ASP A 202 2.89 13.49 -9.73
N GLY A 203 3.36 12.27 -10.05
CA GLY A 203 4.20 11.94 -11.21
C GLY A 203 4.00 10.50 -11.66
N GLU A 204 4.19 10.23 -12.96
CA GLU A 204 3.73 9.00 -13.63
C GLU A 204 4.46 7.70 -13.24
N SER A 205 5.59 7.77 -12.55
CA SER A 205 6.39 6.60 -12.14
C SER A 205 6.76 6.67 -10.65
N MET A 206 5.81 7.06 -9.80
CA MET A 206 6.08 7.16 -8.37
C MET A 206 5.93 5.82 -7.68
N VAL A 207 7.08 5.26 -7.36
CA VAL A 207 7.22 4.14 -6.44
C VAL A 207 7.13 4.68 -5.03
N GLN A 208 6.25 4.11 -4.22
CA GLN A 208 6.25 4.38 -2.79
C GLN A 208 7.23 3.45 -2.08
N ARG A 209 8.04 4.01 -1.16
CA ARG A 209 8.82 3.22 -0.21
C ARG A 209 7.89 2.62 0.84
N TRP A 210 8.14 1.37 1.21
CA TRP A 210 7.40 0.70 2.27
C TRP A 210 7.55 1.47 3.59
N CYS A 211 6.42 1.97 4.10
CA CYS A 211 6.32 2.59 5.41
C CYS A 211 5.33 1.78 6.24
N GLU A 212 5.79 1.35 7.42
CA GLU A 212 4.99 0.64 8.41
C GLU A 212 4.51 1.63 9.48
N PHE A 213 3.40 1.31 10.15
CA PHE A 213 2.95 2.06 11.31
C PHE A 213 2.55 1.12 12.45
N GLU A 214 2.75 1.58 13.67
CA GLU A 214 2.29 0.92 14.89
C GLU A 214 1.33 1.85 15.63
N SER A 215 0.14 1.35 15.96
CA SER A 215 -0.81 2.11 16.77
C SER A 215 -0.37 2.07 18.23
N VAL A 216 0.06 3.21 18.78
CA VAL A 216 0.33 3.33 20.20
C VAL A 216 -0.97 3.73 20.90
N TRP A 217 -1.62 2.75 21.53
CA TRP A 217 -2.77 3.04 22.39
C TRP A 217 -2.26 3.63 23.70
N GLY A 218 -2.52 4.93 23.92
CA GLY A 218 -2.35 5.53 25.23
C GLY A 218 -3.31 4.85 26.21
N ARG A 219 -2.77 4.22 27.26
CA ARG A 219 -3.57 3.92 28.45
C ARG A 219 -3.94 5.26 29.10
N GLY A 220 -5.13 5.75 28.78
CA GLY A 220 -5.79 6.82 29.53
C GLY A 220 -6.16 6.38 30.93
#